data_AF-A0ABD1KD56-F1
#
_entry.id   AF-A0ABD1KD56-F1
#
_cell.length_a   1.000
_cell.length_b   1.000
_cell.length_c   1.000
_cell.angle_alpha   90.00
_cell.angle_beta   90.00
_cell.angle_gamma   90.00
#
_symmetry.space_group_name_H-M   'P 1'
#
loop_
_entity.id
_entity.type
_entity.pdbx_description
1 polymer ?
#
loop_
_entity_poly.entity_id
_entity_poly.type
_entity_poly.pdbx_seq_one_letter_code
_entity_poly.pdbx_strand_id
1 'polypeptide(L)'
;MREPSEGTCPQHGTKAESNEGAYTMYHGTSLSAARQILRFGFRPSKLGKLGKGVYLTCNFRKAAFHADVPNRQGQAVILQLRVRIGKAVKTDQLCHPLRMKWHQAGYDSAWIPANPLTLESEEHCIWDPRRITVLSIMIPPFMQPPTEPDK
;
A
#
# COMPACT_ATOMS: atom_id res chain seq x y z
N MET A 1 -24.05 2.99 -6.49
CA MET A 1 -22.60 3.07 -6.77
C MET A 1 -21.98 1.71 -6.44
N ARG A 2 -21.24 1.09 -7.37
CA ARG A 2 -20.56 -0.20 -7.10
C ARG A 2 -19.18 0.12 -6.52
N GLU A 3 -18.88 -0.39 -5.33
CA GLU A 3 -17.53 -0.47 -4.79
C GLU A 3 -16.59 -1.04 -5.86
N PRO A 4 -15.37 -0.49 -6.05
CA PRO A 4 -14.41 -1.08 -6.96
C PRO A 4 -14.16 -2.53 -6.51
N SER A 5 -14.44 -3.49 -7.41
CA SER A 5 -14.23 -4.91 -7.14
C SER A 5 -12.81 -5.13 -6.61
N GLU A 6 -12.71 -5.60 -5.38
CA GLU A 6 -11.44 -5.86 -4.70
C GLU A 6 -10.62 -6.83 -5.54
N GLY A 7 -9.59 -6.33 -6.22
CA GLY A 7 -8.51 -7.19 -6.70
C GLY A 7 -7.96 -7.91 -5.49
N THR A 8 -8.07 -9.24 -5.47
CA THR A 8 -7.81 -10.06 -4.28
C THR A 8 -6.39 -9.82 -3.78
N CYS A 9 -6.26 -9.26 -2.59
CA CYS A 9 -4.98 -9.17 -1.88
C CYS A 9 -4.40 -10.59 -1.74
N PRO A 10 -3.11 -10.81 -1.95
CA PRO A 10 -2.60 -12.16 -1.88
C PRO A 10 -2.66 -12.66 -0.44
N GLN A 11 -3.58 -13.59 -0.18
CA GLN A 11 -3.50 -14.49 0.95
C GLN A 11 -2.41 -15.52 0.65
N HIS A 12 -1.16 -15.16 0.87
CA HIS A 12 -0.03 -16.05 0.59
C HIS A 12 -0.04 -17.26 1.54
N GLY A 13 -0.68 -18.34 1.09
CA GLY A 13 -0.74 -19.64 1.74
C GLY A 13 -0.78 -20.84 0.78
N THR A 14 -0.89 -20.63 -0.53
CA THR A 14 -0.83 -21.70 -1.54
C THR A 14 0.10 -21.30 -2.68
N LYS A 15 1.02 -22.21 -3.03
CA LYS A 15 1.92 -22.10 -4.19
C LYS A 15 1.04 -21.96 -5.45
N ALA A 16 1.03 -20.79 -6.06
CA ALA A 16 0.52 -20.60 -7.40
C ALA A 16 1.60 -19.92 -8.22
N GLU A 17 2.38 -20.73 -8.92
CA GLU A 17 3.07 -20.27 -10.11
C GLU A 17 2.01 -20.03 -11.19
N SER A 18 1.73 -18.77 -11.51
CA SER A 18 1.19 -18.42 -12.81
C SER A 18 1.67 -17.02 -13.20
N ASN A 19 2.05 -16.90 -14.47
CA ASN A 19 2.54 -15.67 -15.06
C ASN A 19 1.55 -14.50 -14.84
N GLU A 20 2.12 -13.33 -14.54
CA GLU A 20 1.48 -12.02 -14.34
C GLU A 20 0.91 -11.69 -12.94
N GLY A 21 1.57 -12.18 -11.87
CA GLY A 21 1.27 -11.91 -10.45
C GLY A 21 1.39 -10.45 -9.98
N ALA A 22 0.46 -9.61 -10.44
CA ALA A 22 0.32 -8.22 -10.02
C ALA A 22 -0.99 -8.02 -9.24
N TYR A 23 -0.90 -7.31 -8.11
CA TYR A 23 -1.99 -7.12 -7.16
C TYR A 23 -2.45 -5.67 -7.13
N THR A 24 -3.73 -5.46 -6.87
CA THR A 24 -4.26 -4.14 -6.56
C THR A 24 -3.91 -3.78 -5.12
N MET A 25 -3.21 -2.67 -4.92
CA MET A 25 -2.89 -2.12 -3.60
C MET A 25 -3.13 -0.61 -3.59
N TYR A 26 -3.07 -0.01 -2.41
CA TYR A 26 -3.37 1.39 -2.19
C TYR A 26 -2.26 2.10 -1.42
N HIS A 27 -2.09 3.39 -1.73
CA HIS A 27 -1.20 4.29 -0.99
C HIS A 27 -1.89 5.63 -0.76
N GLY A 28 -2.14 5.97 0.51
CA GLY A 28 -2.71 7.26 0.91
C GLY A 28 -1.66 8.35 1.02
N THR A 29 -1.91 9.50 0.41
CA THR A 29 -0.96 10.63 0.40
C THR A 29 -1.67 11.96 0.11
N SER A 30 -0.92 13.07 -0.01
CA SER A 30 -1.48 14.34 -0.48
C SER A 30 -1.47 14.43 -2.01
N LEU A 31 -2.37 15.24 -2.60
CA LEU A 31 -2.42 15.45 -4.05
C LEU A 31 -1.08 15.99 -4.60
N SER A 32 -0.38 16.83 -3.85
CA SER A 32 0.96 17.31 -4.21
C SER A 32 1.98 16.17 -4.30
N ALA A 33 1.98 15.28 -3.30
CA ALA A 33 2.87 14.11 -3.29
C ALA A 33 2.48 13.09 -4.37
N ALA A 34 1.19 12.88 -4.63
CA ALA A 34 0.70 12.05 -5.73
C ALA A 34 1.23 12.54 -7.09
N ARG A 35 1.20 13.85 -7.35
CA ARG A 35 1.78 14.44 -8.56
C ARG A 35 3.29 14.21 -8.67
N GLN A 36 4.01 14.30 -7.55
CA GLN A 36 5.45 13.98 -7.53
C GLN A 36 5.71 12.50 -7.83
N ILE A 37 4.90 11.60 -7.27
CA ILE A 37 4.99 10.15 -7.53
C ILE A 37 4.71 9.84 -9.01
N LEU A 38 3.70 10.48 -9.61
CA LEU A 38 3.42 10.30 -11.04
C LEU A 38 4.59 10.77 -11.92
N ARG A 39 5.24 11.88 -11.55
CA ARG A 39 6.32 12.46 -12.36
C ARG A 39 7.66 11.76 -12.18
N PHE A 40 7.99 11.32 -10.97
CA PHE A 40 9.33 10.85 -10.61
C PHE A 40 9.36 9.42 -10.09
N GLY A 41 8.20 8.76 -9.99
CA GLY A 41 8.06 7.46 -9.35
C GLY A 41 8.06 7.54 -7.82
N PHE A 42 7.82 6.40 -7.18
CA PHE A 42 7.93 6.29 -5.73
C PHE A 42 9.39 6.41 -5.28
N ARG A 43 9.59 7.10 -4.16
CA ARG A 43 10.87 7.14 -3.45
C ARG A 43 10.76 6.24 -2.21
N PRO A 44 11.61 5.20 -2.06
CA PRO A 44 11.59 4.34 -0.89
C PRO A 44 11.79 5.15 0.40
N SER A 45 10.99 4.87 1.42
CA SER A 45 11.24 5.35 2.78
C SER A 45 12.55 4.74 3.28
N LYS A 46 13.32 5.49 4.08
CA LYS A 46 14.55 5.00 4.72
C LYS A 46 14.26 4.09 5.93
N LEU A 47 13.08 4.23 6.52
CA LEU A 47 12.65 3.58 7.77
C LEU A 47 11.19 3.10 7.67
N GLY A 48 10.80 2.22 8.59
CA GLY A 48 9.44 1.74 8.75
C GLY A 48 9.42 0.36 9.42
N LYS A 49 8.23 -0.21 9.64
CA LYS A 49 8.06 -1.50 10.35
C LYS A 49 8.75 -2.69 9.68
N LEU A 50 9.07 -2.53 8.40
CA LEU A 50 9.64 -3.51 7.48
C LEU A 50 10.97 -3.01 6.88
N GLY A 51 11.56 -1.95 7.41
CA GLY A 51 12.80 -1.38 6.89
C GLY A 51 12.60 -0.49 5.66
N LYS A 52 13.61 -0.43 4.79
CA LYS A 52 13.60 0.47 3.64
C LYS A 52 12.72 -0.08 2.53
N GLY A 53 11.84 0.75 1.97
CA GLY A 53 10.97 0.38 0.85
C GLY A 53 9.77 1.31 0.67
N VAL A 54 8.88 0.94 -0.25
CA VAL A 54 7.62 1.63 -0.50
C VAL A 54 6.49 0.89 0.22
N TYR A 55 5.75 1.62 1.06
CA TYR A 55 4.72 1.10 1.94
C TYR A 55 3.34 1.19 1.34
N LEU A 56 2.68 0.04 1.21
CA LEU A 56 1.39 -0.13 0.56
C LEU A 56 0.47 -0.96 1.47
N THR A 57 -0.84 -0.88 1.23
CA THR A 57 -1.83 -1.73 1.90
C THR A 57 -2.87 -2.19 0.88
N CYS A 58 -3.43 -3.38 1.10
CA CYS A 58 -4.60 -3.83 0.36
C CYS A 58 -5.90 -3.18 0.87
N ASN A 59 -5.89 -2.58 2.07
CA ASN A 59 -7.08 -2.00 2.69
C ASN A 59 -7.24 -0.52 2.29
N PHE A 60 -8.25 -0.25 1.47
CA PHE A 60 -8.57 1.12 1.02
C PHE A 60 -8.84 2.08 2.18
N ARG A 61 -9.57 1.66 3.22
CA ARG A 61 -9.86 2.50 4.39
C ARG A 61 -8.60 2.82 5.18
N LYS A 62 -7.67 1.87 5.29
CA LYS A 62 -6.35 2.10 5.90
C LYS A 62 -5.55 3.12 5.07
N ALA A 63 -5.55 2.99 3.74
CA ALA A 63 -4.92 3.98 2.88
C ALA A 63 -5.55 5.38 3.08
N ALA A 64 -6.88 5.48 3.18
CA ALA A 64 -7.56 6.74 3.45
C ALA A 64 -7.13 7.36 4.78
N PHE A 65 -7.09 6.55 5.85
CA PHE A 65 -6.61 6.99 7.16
C PHE A 65 -5.17 7.54 7.11
N HIS A 66 -4.28 6.90 6.33
CA HIS A 66 -2.93 7.41 6.11
C HIS A 66 -2.87 8.66 5.23
N ALA A 67 -3.87 8.89 4.37
CA ALA A 67 -3.96 10.09 3.55
C ALA A 67 -4.36 11.32 4.39
N ASP A 68 -5.26 11.13 5.36
CA ASP A 68 -5.87 12.16 6.20
C ASP A 68 -5.24 12.20 7.61
N VAL A 69 -3.99 12.65 7.65
CA VAL A 69 -3.27 12.86 8.91
C VAL A 69 -3.34 14.33 9.33
N PRO A 70 -3.49 14.62 10.65
CA PRO A 70 -3.51 15.98 11.16
C PRO A 70 -2.30 16.80 10.67
N ASN A 71 -2.53 18.08 10.35
CA ASN A 71 -1.52 19.03 9.86
C ASN A 71 -0.95 18.76 8.46
N ARG A 72 -1.49 17.78 7.71
CA ARG A 72 -1.13 17.63 6.30
C ARG A 72 -1.79 18.73 5.47
N GLN A 73 -0.98 19.50 4.75
CA GLN A 73 -1.46 20.51 3.83
C GLN A 73 -1.85 19.87 2.48
N GLY A 74 -2.97 20.34 1.92
CA GLY A 74 -3.49 19.93 0.62
C GLY A 74 -4.48 18.76 0.68
N GLN A 75 -5.13 18.49 -0.45
CA GLN A 75 -6.17 17.47 -0.56
C GLN A 75 -5.61 16.06 -0.34
N ALA A 76 -6.23 15.29 0.57
CA ALA A 76 -5.93 13.87 0.77
C ALA A 76 -6.45 13.05 -0.42
N VAL A 77 -5.60 12.16 -0.94
CA VAL A 77 -5.92 11.27 -2.06
C VAL A 77 -5.36 9.87 -1.83
N ILE A 78 -5.94 8.89 -2.52
CA ILE A 78 -5.46 7.50 -2.54
C ILE A 78 -5.00 7.17 -3.94
N LEU A 79 -3.81 6.61 -4.06
CA LEU A 79 -3.32 6.00 -5.30
C LEU A 79 -3.80 4.55 -5.36
N GLN A 80 -4.49 4.16 -6.45
CA GLN A 80 -4.69 2.75 -6.80
C GLN A 80 -3.47 2.27 -7.59
N LEU A 81 -2.93 1.12 -7.22
CA LEU A 81 -1.65 0.63 -7.72
C LEU A 81 -1.78 -0.78 -8.26
N ARG A 82 -1.08 -1.08 -9.36
CA ARG A 82 -0.75 -2.45 -9.78
C ARG A 82 0.65 -2.78 -9.30
N VAL A 83 0.79 -3.83 -8.49
CA VAL A 83 2.03 -4.15 -7.77
C VAL A 83 2.52 -5.56 -8.07
N ARG A 84 3.73 -5.68 -8.62
CA ARG A 84 4.41 -6.97 -8.84
C ARG A 84 5.23 -7.37 -7.62
N ILE A 85 4.67 -8.23 -6.78
CA ILE A 85 5.23 -8.59 -5.46
C ILE A 85 6.57 -9.35 -5.52
N GLY A 86 6.82 -10.11 -6.59
CA GLY A 86 8.01 -10.96 -6.71
C GLY A 86 8.14 -11.97 -5.56
N LYS A 87 9.39 -12.26 -5.16
CA LYS A 87 9.68 -13.14 -4.02
C LYS A 87 9.33 -12.43 -2.70
N ALA A 88 8.27 -12.86 -2.03
CA ALA A 88 7.78 -12.24 -0.80
C ALA A 88 8.15 -13.02 0.46
N VAL A 89 8.38 -12.31 1.57
CA VAL A 89 8.49 -12.91 2.92
C VAL A 89 7.39 -12.37 3.83
N LYS A 90 6.75 -13.27 4.57
CA LYS A 90 5.83 -12.94 5.66
C LYS A 90 6.62 -12.69 6.94
N THR A 91 6.33 -11.61 7.65
CA THR A 91 6.97 -11.29 8.94
C THR A 91 5.90 -11.05 10.00
N ASP A 92 5.24 -12.12 10.41
CA ASP A 92 4.14 -12.09 11.39
C ASP A 92 4.60 -11.99 12.85
N GLN A 93 5.90 -12.16 13.11
CA GLN A 93 6.51 -11.97 14.41
C GLN A 93 7.20 -10.60 14.50
N LEU A 94 7.03 -9.91 15.65
CA LEU A 94 7.69 -8.64 15.93
C LEU A 94 9.22 -8.75 15.83
N CYS A 95 9.79 -9.85 16.35
CA CYS A 95 11.22 -10.11 16.36
C CYS A 95 11.69 -10.97 15.17
N HIS A 96 10.94 -11.01 14.06
CA HIS A 96 11.32 -11.84 12.92
C HIS A 96 12.71 -11.40 12.37
N PRO A 97 13.71 -12.28 12.26
CA PRO A 97 15.08 -11.89 11.90
C PRO A 97 15.21 -11.12 10.58
N LEU A 98 14.31 -11.41 9.63
CA LEU A 98 14.27 -10.76 8.32
C LEU A 98 13.44 -9.48 8.27
N ARG A 99 12.74 -9.07 9.35
CA ARG A 99 11.76 -7.97 9.34
C ARG A 99 12.30 -6.68 8.72
N MET A 100 13.57 -6.36 8.97
CA MET A 100 14.23 -5.16 8.45
C MET A 100 15.29 -5.42 7.37
N LYS A 101 15.56 -6.70 7.06
CA LYS A 101 16.71 -7.13 6.22
C LYS A 101 16.32 -8.09 5.09
N TRP A 102 15.03 -8.34 4.89
CA TRP A 102 14.52 -9.26 3.85
C TRP A 102 15.07 -8.95 2.45
N HIS A 103 15.25 -7.68 2.10
CA HIS A 103 15.81 -7.30 0.80
C HIS A 103 17.27 -7.77 0.63
N GLN A 104 18.04 -7.89 1.71
CA GLN A 104 19.42 -8.42 1.72
C GLN A 104 19.43 -9.94 1.53
N ALA A 105 18.35 -10.61 1.94
CA ALA A 105 18.12 -12.04 1.71
C ALA A 105 17.50 -12.33 0.32
N GLY A 106 17.46 -11.33 -0.58
CA GLY A 106 17.00 -11.48 -1.96
C GLY A 106 15.48 -11.51 -2.12
N TYR A 107 14.72 -11.03 -1.15
CA TYR A 107 13.27 -10.84 -1.29
C TYR A 107 12.95 -9.50 -1.96
N ASP A 108 11.93 -9.50 -2.81
CA ASP A 108 11.42 -8.32 -3.51
C ASP A 108 10.41 -7.54 -2.67
N SER A 109 9.74 -8.23 -1.75
CA SER A 109 8.76 -7.65 -0.84
C SER A 109 8.74 -8.36 0.52
N ALA A 110 8.29 -7.62 1.53
CA ALA A 110 7.90 -8.16 2.83
C ALA A 110 6.50 -7.73 3.19
N TRP A 111 5.83 -8.49 4.05
CA TRP A 111 4.49 -8.13 4.51
C TRP A 111 4.19 -8.59 5.93
N ILE A 112 3.36 -7.81 6.63
CA ILE A 112 2.82 -8.11 7.95
C ILE A 112 1.33 -8.40 7.77
N PRO A 113 0.79 -9.55 8.21
CA PRO A 113 -0.66 -9.77 8.24
C PRO A 113 -1.33 -8.88 9.29
N ALA A 114 -2.60 -8.56 9.09
CA ALA A 114 -3.42 -8.03 10.19
C ALA A 114 -3.51 -9.07 11.32
N ASN A 115 -3.25 -8.66 12.55
CA ASN A 115 -3.32 -9.52 13.72
C ASN A 115 -3.97 -8.76 14.90
N PRO A 116 -5.22 -9.09 15.26
CA PRO A 116 -5.92 -8.43 16.36
C PRO A 116 -5.22 -8.57 17.72
N LEU A 117 -4.52 -9.70 17.96
CA LEU A 117 -3.86 -9.96 19.24
C LEU A 117 -2.63 -9.08 19.48
N THR A 118 -1.99 -8.62 18.39
CA THR A 118 -0.79 -7.77 18.45
C THR A 118 -1.06 -6.34 17.98
N LEU A 119 -2.33 -6.02 17.67
CA LEU A 119 -2.76 -4.75 17.06
C LEU A 119 -2.00 -4.41 15.76
N GLU A 120 -1.42 -5.41 15.10
CA GLU A 120 -0.75 -5.22 13.82
C GLU A 120 -1.80 -5.04 12.73
N SER A 121 -1.58 -4.04 11.88
CA SER A 121 -2.40 -3.81 10.69
C SER A 121 -1.63 -4.28 9.46
N GLU A 122 -2.35 -4.88 8.52
CA GLU A 122 -1.79 -5.40 7.27
C GLU A 122 -0.94 -4.33 6.56
N GLU A 123 0.30 -4.65 6.22
CA GLU A 123 1.19 -3.74 5.51
C GLU A 123 2.15 -4.49 4.62
N HIS A 124 2.32 -4.00 3.39
CA HIS A 124 3.31 -4.47 2.43
C HIS A 124 4.45 -3.45 2.28
N CYS A 125 5.67 -3.94 2.14
CA CYS A 125 6.85 -3.15 1.83
C CYS A 125 7.54 -3.69 0.58
N ILE A 126 7.64 -2.86 -0.47
CA ILE A 126 8.21 -3.22 -1.76
C ILE A 126 9.60 -2.59 -1.89
N TRP A 127 10.61 -3.38 -2.25
CA TRP A 127 11.99 -2.89 -2.30
C TRP A 127 12.23 -1.95 -3.47
N ASP A 128 11.81 -2.38 -4.66
CA ASP A 128 12.03 -1.67 -5.92
C ASP A 128 10.74 -0.95 -6.38
N PRO A 129 10.72 0.40 -6.38
CA PRO A 129 9.61 1.20 -6.89
C PRO A 129 9.14 0.83 -8.30
N ARG A 130 10.03 0.30 -9.16
CA ARG A 130 9.70 -0.09 -10.54
C ARG A 130 8.72 -1.27 -10.62
N ARG A 131 8.45 -1.92 -9.48
CA ARG A 131 7.43 -2.96 -9.33
C ARG A 131 6.02 -2.39 -9.14
N ILE A 132 5.89 -1.07 -8.99
CA ILE A 132 4.63 -0.38 -8.69
C ILE A 132 4.23 0.48 -9.89
N THR A 133 3.03 0.28 -10.40
CA THR A 133 2.41 1.11 -11.43
C THR A 133 1.23 1.85 -10.83
N VAL A 134 1.20 3.18 -10.93
CA VAL A 134 0.01 3.96 -10.54
C VAL A 134 -1.05 3.80 -11.62
N LEU A 135 -2.25 3.38 -11.22
CA LEU A 135 -3.40 3.21 -12.11
C LEU A 135 -4.32 4.44 -12.07
N SER A 136 -4.59 4.97 -10.88
CA SER A 136 -5.52 6.10 -10.69
C SER A 136 -5.22 6.88 -9.41
N ILE A 137 -5.70 8.13 -9.37
CA ILE A 137 -5.80 8.97 -8.16
C ILE A 137 -7.28 9.04 -7.78
N MET A 138 -7.60 8.72 -6.54
CA MET A 138 -8.96 8.72 -6.02
C MET A 138 -9.08 9.70 -4.84
N ILE A 139 -10.22 10.38 -4.74
CA ILE A 139 -10.61 11.13 -3.55
C ILE A 139 -11.49 10.19 -2.72
N PRO A 140 -11.18 9.95 -1.44
CA PRO A 140 -12.00 9.07 -0.61
C PRO A 140 -13.44 9.62 -0.53
N PRO A 141 -14.48 8.80 -0.77
CA PRO A 141 -15.85 9.28 -0.87
C PRO A 141 -16.35 9.94 0.44
N PHE A 142 -15.87 9.46 1.60
CA PHE A 142 -16.16 10.03 2.91
C PHE A 142 -15.35 11.30 3.24
N MET A 143 -14.50 11.77 2.32
CA MET A 143 -13.82 13.07 2.40
C MET A 143 -14.38 14.08 1.40
N GLN A 144 -15.45 13.73 0.67
CA GLN A 144 -16.15 14.69 -0.17
C GLN A 144 -17.02 15.59 0.72
N PRO A 145 -17.06 16.92 0.48
CA PRO A 145 -18.03 17.78 1.15
C PRO A 145 -19.45 17.26 0.86
N PRO A 146 -20.41 17.48 1.77
CA PRO A 146 -21.79 17.09 1.50
C PRO A 146 -22.21 17.69 0.16
N THR A 147 -22.69 16.84 -0.76
CA THR A 147 -23.35 17.31 -1.97
C THR A 147 -24.56 18.12 -1.53
N GLU A 148 -24.66 19.39 -1.95
CA GLU A 148 -25.89 20.16 -1.75
C GLU A 148 -27.07 19.33 -2.28
N PRO A 149 -28.19 19.25 -1.55
CA PRO A 149 -29.37 18.58 -2.07
C PRO A 149 -29.82 19.31 -3.35
N ASP A 150 -30.12 18.53 -4.39
CA ASP A 150 -30.72 19.05 -5.62
C ASP A 150 -31.94 19.91 -5.24
N LYS A 151 -31.90 21.20 -5.64
CA LYS A 151 -32.97 22.16 -5.42
C LYS A 151 -34.22 21.84 -6.24
#